data_AF-A0A382Q6D9-F1
#
_entry.id   AF-A0A382Q6D9-F1
#
_cell.length_a   1.000
_cell.length_b   1.000
_cell.length_c   1.000
_cell.angle_alpha   90.00
_cell.angle_beta   90.00
_cell.angle_gamma   90.00
#
_symmetry.space_group_name_H-M   'P 1'
#
loop_
_entity.id
_entity.type
_entity.pdbx_description
1 polymer ?
#
loop_
_entity_poly.entity_id
_entity_poly.type
_entity_poly.pdbx_seq_one_letter_code
_entity_poly.pdbx_strand_id
1 'polypeptide(L)'
;LQPIEVHDIVCHIADAVLAGGIRRAALISLFSADDQEMISCKAGKWWEKNPQRARANNSAVLVRHRAEKEFFMDLWERIQHSKSGEPGIYFTHDKDWGTNPCCEIGLRPFQFCNLCEVNVSNLESQEDLNDRVRAAALIGTLQATYTDFHYLRGVWQRTTEKEALLGIGLTGIASGFAQTMDMKAAAKIAKEENAKMADLFGINAAARVTTIKPSGTSSLVLGCSSGIHAWHNDYYIRRIRVAKNEDIYHYLFINHPELVEDEFFRPHDTAVISVPQKAPKDAILRYETAMELLERVKWFSQNWIRNGHKRGNNTHNISATISIKEDEWDEVGEW
;
A
#
# COMPACT_ATOMS: atom_id res chain seq x y z
N LEU A 1 25.04 -14.99 11.54
CA LEU A 1 24.74 -14.06 10.45
C LEU A 1 24.38 -12.73 11.06
N GLN A 2 25.01 -11.66 10.59
CA GLN A 2 24.63 -10.28 10.88
C GLN A 2 23.34 -9.91 10.11
N PRO A 3 22.58 -8.91 10.58
CA PRO A 3 21.34 -8.49 9.90
C PRO A 3 21.52 -8.18 8.41
N ILE A 4 22.62 -7.50 8.03
CA ILE A 4 22.91 -7.18 6.63
C ILE A 4 23.10 -8.42 5.75
N GLU A 5 23.74 -9.47 6.30
CA GLU A 5 24.00 -10.71 5.57
C GLU A 5 22.67 -11.43 5.29
N VAL A 6 21.77 -11.44 6.28
CA VAL A 6 20.43 -11.99 6.10
C VAL A 6 19.63 -11.19 5.08
N HIS A 7 19.70 -9.86 5.15
CA HIS A 7 19.07 -8.96 4.18
C HIS A 7 19.55 -9.26 2.75
N ASP A 8 20.87 -9.33 2.53
CA ASP A 8 21.46 -9.59 1.22
C ASP A 8 21.08 -10.99 0.69
N ILE A 9 21.08 -12.03 1.54
CA ILE A 9 20.63 -13.38 1.17
C ILE A 9 19.18 -13.34 0.68
N VAL A 10 18.27 -12.69 1.40
CA VAL A 10 16.85 -12.60 1.02
C VAL A 10 16.66 -11.81 -0.27
N CYS A 11 17.40 -10.72 -0.44
CA CYS A 11 17.41 -9.93 -1.67
C CYS A 11 17.90 -10.74 -2.89
N HIS A 12 18.93 -11.57 -2.73
CA HIS A 12 19.37 -12.48 -3.79
C HIS A 12 18.34 -13.59 -4.11
N ILE A 13 17.64 -14.10 -3.10
CA ILE A 13 16.53 -15.04 -3.33
C ILE A 13 15.42 -14.36 -4.15
N ALA A 14 15.10 -13.10 -3.86
CA ALA A 14 14.12 -12.36 -4.64
C ALA A 14 14.55 -12.19 -6.11
N ASP A 15 15.84 -11.97 -6.39
CA ASP A 15 16.37 -11.97 -7.76
C ASP A 15 16.15 -13.31 -8.49
N ALA A 16 16.34 -14.44 -7.81
CA ALA A 16 16.11 -15.75 -8.43
C ALA A 16 14.64 -15.95 -8.84
N VAL A 17 13.68 -15.41 -8.08
CA VAL A 17 12.25 -15.45 -8.42
C VAL A 17 11.94 -14.59 -9.66
N LEU A 18 12.74 -13.55 -9.95
CA LEU A 18 12.56 -12.68 -11.10
C LEU A 18 12.96 -13.31 -12.44
N ALA A 19 13.88 -14.28 -12.43
CA ALA A 19 14.47 -14.83 -13.65
C ALA A 19 13.43 -15.45 -14.62
N GLY A 20 12.21 -15.75 -14.14
CA GLY A 20 11.09 -16.19 -14.97
C GLY A 20 10.37 -15.10 -15.77
N GLY A 21 10.74 -13.82 -15.67
CA GLY A 21 10.22 -12.73 -16.50
C GLY A 21 8.75 -12.32 -16.29
N ILE A 22 8.01 -13.03 -15.43
CA ILE A 22 6.54 -12.86 -15.30
C ILE A 22 6.14 -12.04 -14.07
N ARG A 23 6.96 -11.99 -12.99
CA ARG A 23 6.62 -11.26 -11.75
C ARG A 23 7.82 -10.55 -11.16
N ARG A 24 7.61 -9.32 -10.71
CA ARG A 24 8.58 -8.57 -9.90
C ARG A 24 8.38 -8.89 -8.42
N ALA A 25 9.41 -9.39 -7.74
CA ALA A 25 9.43 -9.51 -6.29
C ALA A 25 9.62 -8.12 -5.66
N ALA A 26 8.86 -7.82 -4.61
CA ALA A 26 8.98 -6.60 -3.82
C ALA A 26 8.97 -7.00 -2.35
N LEU A 27 10.00 -6.58 -1.61
CA LEU A 27 10.19 -6.90 -0.21
C LEU A 27 10.14 -5.63 0.64
N ILE A 28 9.85 -5.83 1.93
CA ILE A 28 10.16 -4.85 2.97
C ILE A 28 11.13 -5.49 3.95
N SER A 29 12.20 -4.78 4.29
CA SER A 29 13.17 -5.21 5.31
C SER A 29 12.96 -4.37 6.56
N LEU A 30 12.41 -4.99 7.60
CA LEU A 30 12.25 -4.36 8.91
C LEU A 30 13.47 -4.68 9.78
N PHE A 31 14.14 -3.66 10.30
CA PHE A 31 15.39 -3.82 11.05
C PHE A 31 15.41 -2.94 12.31
N SER A 32 16.30 -3.26 13.26
CA SER A 32 16.44 -2.51 14.52
C SER A 32 16.90 -1.08 14.23
N ALA A 33 16.28 -0.10 14.86
CA ALA A 33 16.54 1.31 14.54
C ALA A 33 17.96 1.80 14.89
N ASP A 34 18.70 1.07 15.71
CA ASP A 34 20.09 1.33 16.08
C ASP A 34 21.13 0.64 15.16
N ASP A 35 20.68 -0.15 14.18
CA ASP A 35 21.55 -0.87 13.25
C ASP A 35 22.09 0.07 12.15
N GLN A 36 23.25 0.67 12.41
CA GLN A 36 23.91 1.62 11.50
C GLN A 36 24.27 1.00 10.14
N GLU A 37 24.53 -0.31 10.09
CA GLU A 37 24.86 -1.00 8.85
C GLU A 37 23.62 -1.09 7.95
N MET A 38 22.48 -1.47 8.52
CA MET A 38 21.20 -1.49 7.80
C MET A 38 20.72 -0.08 7.41
N ILE A 39 20.88 0.93 8.28
CA ILE A 39 20.53 2.32 7.96
C ILE A 39 21.29 2.81 6.72
N SER A 40 22.58 2.50 6.64
CA SER A 40 23.47 3.00 5.58
C SER A 40 23.62 2.07 4.37
N CYS A 41 22.99 0.88 4.39
CA CYS A 41 23.23 -0.15 3.36
C CYS A 41 22.81 0.25 1.93
N LYS A 42 21.92 1.24 1.81
CA LYS A 42 21.46 1.85 0.56
C LYS A 42 21.90 3.32 0.43
N ALA A 43 23.00 3.70 1.09
CA ALA A 43 23.65 5.00 0.89
C ALA A 43 24.70 4.95 -0.23
N GLY A 44 24.96 6.10 -0.86
CA GLY A 44 25.94 6.23 -1.93
C GLY A 44 25.61 5.36 -3.16
N LYS A 45 26.64 4.86 -3.86
CA LYS A 45 26.49 4.06 -5.09
C LYS A 45 26.22 2.57 -4.83
N TRP A 46 25.28 2.28 -3.93
CA TRP A 46 24.97 0.90 -3.55
C TRP A 46 24.45 0.07 -4.73
N TRP A 47 23.78 0.68 -5.71
CA TRP A 47 23.27 -0.03 -6.90
C TRP A 47 24.38 -0.59 -7.81
N GLU A 48 25.61 -0.07 -7.74
CA GLU A 48 26.76 -0.60 -8.50
C GLU A 48 27.39 -1.81 -7.78
N LYS A 49 27.48 -1.75 -6.44
CA LYS A 49 28.20 -2.73 -5.63
C LYS A 49 27.31 -3.83 -5.07
N ASN A 50 26.06 -3.48 -4.74
CA ASN A 50 25.06 -4.31 -4.08
C ASN A 50 23.67 -4.14 -4.74
N PRO A 51 23.53 -4.36 -6.06
CA PRO A 51 22.29 -4.13 -6.80
C PRO A 51 21.09 -4.94 -6.28
N GLN A 52 21.33 -6.11 -5.66
CA GLN A 52 20.28 -6.94 -5.07
C GLN A 52 19.45 -6.18 -4.02
N ARG A 53 20.03 -5.20 -3.34
CA ARG A 53 19.34 -4.40 -2.30
C ARG A 53 18.18 -3.57 -2.87
N ALA A 54 18.07 -3.43 -4.19
CA ALA A 54 16.94 -2.82 -4.86
C ALA A 54 15.63 -3.61 -4.73
N ARG A 55 15.68 -4.86 -4.23
CA ARG A 55 14.50 -5.73 -4.07
C ARG A 55 13.70 -5.44 -2.82
N ALA A 56 14.26 -4.67 -1.89
CA ALA A 56 13.62 -4.33 -0.64
C ALA A 56 13.60 -2.81 -0.43
N ASN A 57 12.47 -2.33 0.07
CA ASN A 57 12.43 -1.05 0.79
C ASN A 57 12.76 -1.34 2.26
N ASN A 58 13.63 -0.54 2.86
CA ASN A 58 14.15 -0.81 4.20
C ASN A 58 13.52 0.16 5.20
N SER A 59 13.04 -0.34 6.33
CA SER A 59 12.43 0.48 7.38
C SER A 59 12.98 0.15 8.77
N ALA A 60 13.38 1.18 9.49
CA ALA A 60 13.77 1.10 10.89
C ALA A 60 12.53 0.91 11.77
N VAL A 61 12.57 -0.06 12.67
CA VAL A 61 11.44 -0.39 13.57
C VAL A 61 11.57 0.38 14.87
N LEU A 62 10.57 1.23 15.16
CA LEU A 62 10.45 1.98 16.40
C LEU A 62 9.28 1.43 17.22
N VAL A 63 9.58 0.88 18.39
CA VAL A 63 8.53 0.45 19.32
C VAL A 63 7.94 1.69 20.01
N ARG A 64 6.65 1.96 19.79
CA ARG A 64 6.00 3.24 20.15
C ARG A 64 6.22 3.69 21.59
N HIS A 65 6.21 2.77 22.56
CA HIS A 65 6.39 3.10 23.99
C HIS A 65 7.85 3.33 24.39
N ARG A 66 8.80 3.17 23.46
CA ARG A 66 10.24 3.38 23.63
C ARG A 66 10.80 4.40 22.63
N ALA A 67 9.95 4.99 21.80
CA ALA A 67 10.37 5.97 20.82
C ALA A 67 10.63 7.29 21.54
N GLU A 68 11.88 7.74 21.54
CA GLU A 68 12.30 9.04 22.08
C GLU A 68 12.38 10.05 20.93
N LYS A 69 12.05 11.31 21.20
CA LYS A 69 11.99 12.36 20.17
C LYS A 69 13.38 12.57 19.56
N GLU A 70 14.41 12.65 20.38
CA GLU A 70 15.79 12.86 19.97
C GLU A 70 16.26 11.76 19.02
N PHE A 71 15.94 10.51 19.35
CA PHE A 71 16.27 9.36 18.51
C PHE A 71 15.53 9.39 17.16
N PHE A 72 14.25 9.75 17.16
CA PHE A 72 13.47 9.94 15.93
C PHE A 72 14.08 11.04 15.06
N MET A 73 14.44 12.19 15.64
CA MET A 73 15.00 13.31 14.89
C MET A 73 16.38 12.99 14.29
N ASP A 74 17.26 12.24 14.97
CA ASP A 74 18.52 11.77 14.36
C ASP A 74 18.27 10.90 13.13
N LEU A 75 17.27 10.00 13.20
CA LEU A 75 16.90 9.18 12.05
C LEU A 75 16.25 10.02 10.94
N TRP A 76 15.43 11.00 11.30
CA TRP A 76 14.77 11.92 10.37
C TRP A 76 15.77 12.73 9.54
N GLU A 77 16.78 13.33 10.19
CA GLU A 77 17.86 14.07 9.52
C GLU A 77 18.61 13.20 8.50
N ARG A 78 18.85 11.91 8.83
CA ARG A 78 19.48 10.96 7.90
C ARG A 78 18.62 10.70 6.68
N ILE A 79 17.30 10.54 6.86
CA ILE A 79 16.36 10.30 5.75
C ILE A 79 16.36 11.53 4.83
N GLN A 80 16.28 12.74 5.39
CA GLN A 80 16.35 13.99 4.65
C GLN A 80 17.66 14.07 3.84
N HIS A 81 18.81 13.83 4.47
CA HIS A 81 20.11 13.86 3.81
C HIS A 81 20.28 12.78 2.74
N SER A 82 19.58 11.64 2.84
CA SER A 82 19.66 10.55 1.86
C SER A 82 19.11 10.95 0.49
N LYS A 83 18.14 11.89 0.45
CA LYS A 83 17.36 12.27 -0.75
C LYS A 83 16.66 11.10 -1.47
N SER A 84 16.55 9.96 -0.79
CA SER A 84 15.99 8.72 -1.34
C SER A 84 14.61 8.37 -0.74
N GLY A 85 14.26 9.00 0.39
CA GLY A 85 13.09 8.63 1.19
C GLY A 85 13.29 7.36 2.02
N GLU A 86 14.54 6.86 2.13
CA GLU A 86 14.90 5.68 2.92
C GLU A 86 15.95 6.00 4.00
N PRO A 87 16.00 5.21 5.10
CA PRO A 87 15.04 4.15 5.43
C PRO A 87 13.67 4.71 5.82
N GLY A 88 12.61 3.93 5.59
CA GLY A 88 11.30 4.23 6.18
C GLY A 88 11.32 4.09 7.70
N ILE A 89 10.28 4.59 8.35
CA ILE A 89 10.07 4.43 9.81
C ILE A 89 8.82 3.59 10.03
N TYR A 90 8.96 2.48 10.74
CA TYR A 90 7.84 1.60 11.09
C TYR A 90 7.57 1.64 12.60
N PHE A 91 6.49 2.31 12.98
CA PHE A 91 6.05 2.37 14.38
C PHE A 91 5.18 1.17 14.74
N THR A 92 5.59 0.40 15.74
CA THR A 92 4.88 -0.80 16.21
C THR A 92 4.60 -0.77 17.71
N HIS A 93 3.54 -1.44 18.15
CA HIS A 93 3.32 -1.77 19.56
C HIS A 93 3.92 -3.13 19.96
N ASP A 94 4.35 -3.94 18.98
CA ASP A 94 4.91 -5.27 19.17
C ASP A 94 6.14 -5.46 18.27
N LYS A 95 7.30 -5.69 18.88
CA LYS A 95 8.58 -5.82 18.16
C LYS A 95 8.66 -7.05 17.26
N ASP A 96 7.84 -8.07 17.52
CA ASP A 96 7.86 -9.33 16.78
C ASP A 96 6.86 -9.33 15.62
N TRP A 97 6.03 -8.29 15.51
CA TRP A 97 5.12 -8.10 14.38
C TRP A 97 5.80 -7.28 13.29
N GLY A 98 5.44 -7.60 12.05
CA GLY A 98 5.86 -6.84 10.89
C GLY A 98 4.67 -6.32 10.09
N THR A 99 4.93 -6.07 8.81
CA THR A 99 3.91 -5.63 7.86
C THR A 99 4.21 -6.17 6.48
N ASN A 100 3.24 -6.11 5.58
CA ASN A 100 3.43 -6.45 4.19
C ASN A 100 4.24 -5.34 3.46
N PRO A 101 4.76 -5.57 2.24
CA PRO A 101 5.61 -4.60 1.55
C PRO A 101 5.03 -3.19 1.33
N CYS A 102 3.70 -3.07 1.30
CA CYS A 102 3.02 -1.78 1.16
C CYS A 102 2.70 -1.10 2.50
N CYS A 103 3.01 -1.75 3.64
CA CYS A 103 2.87 -1.21 4.99
C CYS A 103 1.42 -0.95 5.47
N GLU A 104 0.39 -1.47 4.80
CA GLU A 104 -1.02 -1.27 5.17
C GLU A 104 -1.61 -2.36 6.08
N ILE A 105 -0.98 -3.54 6.17
CA ILE A 105 -1.44 -4.66 6.99
C ILE A 105 -0.41 -4.97 8.08
N GLY A 106 -0.81 -4.83 9.35
CA GLY A 106 -0.05 -5.34 10.48
C GLY A 106 -0.14 -6.86 10.56
N LEU A 107 1.01 -7.53 10.42
CA LEU A 107 1.12 -8.98 10.29
C LEU A 107 1.95 -9.59 11.41
N ARG A 108 1.51 -10.73 11.91
CA ARG A 108 2.36 -11.65 12.68
C ARG A 108 3.32 -12.38 11.74
N PRO A 109 4.42 -12.96 12.26
CA PRO A 109 5.27 -13.84 11.47
C PRO A 109 4.47 -14.98 10.84
N PHE A 110 4.74 -15.28 9.57
CA PHE A 110 4.03 -16.31 8.80
C PHE A 110 2.54 -16.03 8.67
N GLN A 111 2.17 -14.82 8.26
CA GLN A 111 0.79 -14.43 7.98
C GLN A 111 0.74 -13.66 6.66
N PHE A 112 -0.39 -13.68 5.97
CA PHE A 112 -0.59 -12.96 4.72
C PHE A 112 -1.80 -12.02 4.79
N CYS A 113 -1.81 -11.03 3.91
CA CYS A 113 -2.92 -10.09 3.75
C CYS A 113 -4.10 -10.72 3.01
N ASN A 114 -5.31 -10.25 3.32
CA ASN A 114 -6.55 -10.59 2.63
C ASN A 114 -7.29 -9.29 2.30
N LEU A 115 -7.25 -8.86 1.03
CA LEU A 115 -7.62 -7.51 0.63
C LEU A 115 -8.86 -7.52 -0.27
N CYS A 116 -9.80 -6.63 0.05
CA CYS A 116 -10.93 -6.28 -0.79
C CYS A 116 -11.01 -4.74 -0.88
N GLU A 117 -11.63 -4.18 -1.90
CA GLU A 117 -11.55 -2.75 -2.18
C GLU A 117 -12.92 -2.15 -2.50
N VAL A 118 -13.22 -1.02 -1.86
CA VAL A 118 -14.43 -0.22 -2.10
C VAL A 118 -14.04 1.03 -2.87
N ASN A 119 -14.69 1.26 -4.01
CA ASN A 119 -14.59 2.53 -4.70
C ASN A 119 -15.42 3.58 -3.98
N VAL A 120 -14.78 4.65 -3.53
CA VAL A 120 -15.44 5.79 -2.87
C VAL A 120 -15.45 7.05 -3.73
N SER A 121 -15.01 6.98 -4.99
CA SER A 121 -14.98 8.16 -5.87
C SER A 121 -16.35 8.61 -6.35
N ASN A 122 -17.33 7.70 -6.35
CA ASN A 122 -18.67 7.89 -6.87
C ASN A 122 -19.74 7.38 -5.88
N LEU A 123 -19.54 7.61 -4.59
CA LEU A 123 -20.62 7.34 -3.64
C LEU A 123 -21.78 8.28 -3.93
N GLU A 124 -23.00 7.83 -3.64
CA GLU A 124 -24.21 8.65 -3.77
C GLU A 124 -24.78 9.04 -2.40
N SER A 125 -24.56 8.22 -1.38
CA SER A 125 -25.09 8.42 -0.03
C SER A 125 -24.34 7.59 1.02
N GLN A 126 -24.67 7.81 2.31
CA GLN A 126 -24.20 6.96 3.39
C GLN A 126 -24.67 5.51 3.24
N GLU A 127 -25.88 5.30 2.72
CA GLU A 127 -26.44 3.97 2.48
C GLU A 127 -25.64 3.22 1.41
N ASP A 128 -25.30 3.89 0.31
CA ASP A 128 -24.44 3.34 -0.75
C ASP A 128 -23.05 2.94 -0.22
N LEU A 129 -22.42 3.80 0.61
CA LEU A 129 -21.16 3.45 1.28
C LEU A 129 -21.33 2.19 2.15
N ASN A 130 -22.37 2.16 2.97
CA ASN A 130 -22.65 1.06 3.88
C ASN A 130 -22.87 -0.27 3.14
N ASP A 131 -23.59 -0.26 2.03
CA ASP A 131 -23.87 -1.44 1.22
C ASP A 131 -22.62 -1.95 0.50
N ARG A 132 -21.81 -1.06 -0.09
CA ARG A 132 -20.53 -1.44 -0.69
C ARG A 132 -19.58 -2.06 0.34
N VAL A 133 -19.50 -1.46 1.53
CA VAL A 133 -18.66 -1.96 2.62
C VAL A 133 -19.17 -3.31 3.15
N ARG A 134 -20.49 -3.49 3.26
CA ARG A 134 -21.10 -4.78 3.61
C ARG A 134 -20.74 -5.86 2.59
N ALA A 135 -20.87 -5.57 1.30
CA ALA A 135 -20.49 -6.50 0.23
C ALA A 135 -18.98 -6.82 0.27
N ALA A 136 -18.12 -5.84 0.51
CA ALA A 136 -16.69 -6.06 0.67
C ALA A 136 -16.35 -6.92 1.90
N ALA A 137 -17.09 -6.76 3.01
CA ALA A 137 -16.92 -7.59 4.21
C ALA A 137 -17.37 -9.04 4.00
N LEU A 138 -18.46 -9.25 3.25
CA LEU A 138 -18.89 -10.58 2.80
C LEU A 138 -17.77 -11.27 2.00
N ILE A 139 -17.29 -10.60 0.93
CA ILE A 139 -16.24 -11.12 0.05
C ILE A 139 -14.95 -11.39 0.85
N GLY A 140 -14.51 -10.42 1.65
CA GLY A 140 -13.31 -10.57 2.48
C GLY A 140 -13.43 -11.73 3.48
N THR A 141 -14.61 -11.96 4.04
CA THR A 141 -14.85 -13.08 4.97
C THR A 141 -14.85 -14.43 4.25
N LEU A 142 -15.41 -14.50 3.04
CA LEU A 142 -15.27 -15.67 2.19
C LEU A 142 -13.80 -15.94 1.85
N GLN A 143 -13.03 -14.90 1.48
CA GLN A 143 -11.61 -15.04 1.19
C GLN A 143 -10.80 -15.54 2.40
N ALA A 144 -11.22 -15.19 3.62
CA ALA A 144 -10.56 -15.64 4.85
C ALA A 144 -10.70 -17.15 5.12
N THR A 145 -11.55 -17.86 4.36
CA THR A 145 -11.65 -19.32 4.39
C THR A 145 -10.54 -20.01 3.59
N TYR A 146 -9.83 -19.28 2.71
CA TYR A 146 -8.75 -19.83 1.88
C TYR A 146 -7.39 -19.71 2.58
N THR A 147 -7.07 -20.67 3.43
CA THR A 147 -5.85 -20.67 4.25
C THR A 147 -4.89 -21.82 3.96
N ASP A 148 -5.34 -22.85 3.25
CA ASP A 148 -4.52 -24.00 2.86
C ASP A 148 -3.90 -23.79 1.47
N PHE A 149 -2.58 -23.61 1.45
CA PHE A 149 -1.79 -23.49 0.24
C PHE A 149 -0.70 -24.56 0.26
N HIS A 150 -0.69 -25.44 -0.74
CA HIS A 150 0.20 -26.61 -0.81
C HIS A 150 1.70 -26.30 -0.71
N TYR A 151 2.11 -25.07 -1.03
CA TYR A 151 3.51 -24.61 -0.98
C TYR A 151 3.87 -23.85 0.31
N LEU A 152 2.90 -23.59 1.20
CA LEU A 152 3.14 -22.94 2.48
C LEU A 152 3.19 -23.96 3.62
N ARG A 153 4.10 -23.73 4.57
CA ARG A 153 4.17 -24.53 5.80
C ARG A 153 2.90 -24.31 6.62
N GLY A 154 2.40 -25.34 7.30
CA GLY A 154 1.17 -25.24 8.12
C GLY A 154 1.18 -24.19 9.25
N VAL A 155 2.35 -23.63 9.61
CA VAL A 155 2.40 -22.45 10.50
C VAL A 155 1.72 -21.22 9.88
N TRP A 156 1.80 -21.05 8.56
CA TRP A 156 1.12 -19.96 7.85
C TRP A 156 -0.39 -20.08 7.97
N GLN A 157 -0.91 -21.28 7.70
CA GLN A 157 -2.32 -21.59 7.86
C GLN A 157 -2.80 -21.29 9.28
N ARG A 158 -2.17 -21.87 10.30
CA ARG A 158 -2.56 -21.68 11.71
C ARG A 158 -2.51 -20.23 12.17
N THR A 159 -1.47 -19.48 11.79
CA THR A 159 -1.34 -18.06 12.15
C THR A 159 -2.41 -17.23 11.46
N THR A 160 -2.67 -17.46 10.18
CA THR A 160 -3.69 -16.73 9.44
C THR A 160 -5.09 -17.05 9.96
N GLU A 161 -5.44 -18.32 10.20
CA GLU A 161 -6.75 -18.73 10.74
C GLU A 161 -7.03 -18.14 12.13
N LYS A 162 -5.99 -17.95 12.95
CA LYS A 162 -6.12 -17.37 14.30
C LYS A 162 -6.66 -15.93 14.28
N GLU A 163 -6.27 -15.14 13.27
CA GLU A 163 -6.70 -13.74 13.17
C GLU A 163 -7.69 -13.47 12.03
N ALA A 164 -7.83 -14.40 11.07
CA ALA A 164 -8.77 -14.36 9.94
C ALA A 164 -8.89 -12.95 9.33
N LEU A 165 -7.74 -12.31 9.09
CA LEU A 165 -7.68 -10.87 8.78
C LEU A 165 -8.53 -10.52 7.56
N LEU A 166 -9.14 -9.34 7.61
CA LEU A 166 -9.73 -8.65 6.47
C LEU A 166 -9.03 -7.31 6.29
N GLY A 167 -8.80 -6.92 5.05
CA GLY A 167 -8.30 -5.61 4.67
C GLY A 167 -9.22 -4.99 3.64
N ILE A 168 -10.36 -4.47 4.11
CA ILE A 168 -11.27 -3.68 3.28
C ILE A 168 -10.66 -2.29 3.10
N GLY A 169 -10.07 -2.10 1.92
CA GLY A 169 -9.46 -0.87 1.43
C GLY A 169 -10.48 0.09 0.84
N LEU A 170 -10.13 1.37 0.81
CA LEU A 170 -10.85 2.41 0.11
C LEU A 170 -9.95 2.97 -1.00
N THR A 171 -10.50 3.17 -2.19
CA THR A 171 -9.81 3.85 -3.30
C THR A 171 -10.69 4.94 -3.89
N GLY A 172 -10.08 5.95 -4.50
CA GLY A 172 -10.82 7.09 -5.03
C GLY A 172 -11.09 8.18 -4.00
N ILE A 173 -10.39 8.19 -2.86
CA ILE A 173 -10.62 9.12 -1.73
C ILE A 173 -10.48 10.58 -2.16
N ALA A 174 -9.58 10.87 -3.11
CA ALA A 174 -9.38 12.24 -3.59
C ALA A 174 -10.55 12.81 -4.43
N SER A 175 -11.68 12.11 -4.54
CA SER A 175 -12.96 12.76 -4.88
C SER A 175 -13.44 13.74 -3.81
N GLY A 176 -12.96 13.60 -2.56
CA GLY A 176 -13.36 14.42 -1.41
C GLY A 176 -14.68 13.99 -0.76
N PHE A 177 -15.45 13.13 -1.41
CA PHE A 177 -16.79 12.79 -0.96
C PHE A 177 -16.81 11.77 0.20
N ALA A 178 -15.81 10.89 0.30
CA ALA A 178 -15.73 9.93 1.40
C ALA A 178 -15.60 10.61 2.78
N GLN A 179 -14.96 11.77 2.84
CA GLN A 179 -14.72 12.53 4.07
C GLN A 179 -16.01 13.17 4.63
N THR A 180 -17.08 13.29 3.84
CA THR A 180 -18.36 13.83 4.29
C THR A 180 -19.28 12.74 4.88
N MET A 181 -18.86 11.48 4.81
CA MET A 181 -19.60 10.31 5.28
C MET A 181 -19.19 9.89 6.69
N ASP A 182 -20.07 9.15 7.37
CA ASP A 182 -19.78 8.46 8.62
C ASP A 182 -19.00 7.16 8.36
N MET A 183 -17.68 7.31 8.28
CA MET A 183 -16.75 6.18 8.14
C MET A 183 -16.76 5.25 9.36
N LYS A 184 -17.15 5.74 10.55
CA LYS A 184 -17.21 4.91 11.76
C LYS A 184 -18.39 3.95 11.69
N ALA A 185 -19.55 4.45 11.24
CA ALA A 185 -20.73 3.63 10.97
C ALA A 185 -20.44 2.56 9.92
N ALA A 186 -19.79 2.94 8.81
CA ALA A 186 -19.40 1.99 7.77
C ALA A 186 -18.42 0.91 8.30
N ALA A 187 -17.40 1.30 9.09
CA ALA A 187 -16.47 0.36 9.69
C ALA A 187 -17.15 -0.60 10.69
N LYS A 188 -18.16 -0.10 11.44
CA LYS A 188 -18.99 -0.92 12.32
C LYS A 188 -19.78 -1.97 11.52
N ILE A 189 -20.41 -1.56 10.42
CA ILE A 189 -21.12 -2.45 9.50
C ILE A 189 -20.20 -3.55 8.96
N ALA A 190 -18.98 -3.20 8.54
CA ALA A 190 -18.00 -4.18 8.09
C ALA A 190 -17.69 -5.24 9.15
N LYS A 191 -17.52 -4.81 10.42
CA LYS A 191 -17.22 -5.71 11.54
C LYS A 191 -18.38 -6.63 11.89
N GLU A 192 -19.62 -6.13 11.80
CA GLU A 192 -20.85 -6.87 12.06
C GLU A 192 -21.10 -7.90 10.96
N GLU A 193 -20.99 -7.50 9.69
CA GLU A 193 -21.12 -8.42 8.56
C GLU A 193 -20.03 -9.50 8.60
N ASN A 194 -18.77 -9.14 8.89
CA ASN A 194 -17.71 -10.13 9.07
C ASN A 194 -18.02 -11.11 10.19
N ALA A 195 -18.53 -10.65 11.34
CA ALA A 195 -18.86 -11.56 12.45
C ALA A 195 -19.97 -12.54 12.07
N LYS A 196 -21.03 -12.04 11.43
CA LYS A 196 -22.15 -12.84 10.94
C LYS A 196 -21.70 -13.90 9.92
N MET A 197 -20.90 -13.48 8.94
CA MET A 197 -20.44 -14.39 7.88
C MET A 197 -19.37 -15.37 8.36
N ALA A 198 -18.51 -14.97 9.30
CA ALA A 198 -17.52 -15.86 9.90
C ALA A 198 -18.19 -16.99 10.68
N ASP A 199 -19.25 -16.68 11.43
CA ASP A 199 -20.07 -17.67 12.13
C ASP A 199 -20.72 -18.65 11.14
N LEU A 200 -21.33 -18.13 10.07
CA LEU A 200 -21.93 -18.95 9.01
C LEU A 200 -20.92 -19.87 8.32
N PHE A 201 -19.68 -19.41 8.11
CA PHE A 201 -18.62 -20.19 7.47
C PHE A 201 -17.82 -21.06 8.44
N GLY A 202 -18.07 -20.97 9.75
CA GLY A 202 -17.34 -21.74 10.76
C GLY A 202 -15.87 -21.33 10.94
N ILE A 203 -15.53 -20.07 10.68
CA ILE A 203 -14.17 -19.51 10.88
C ILE A 203 -14.15 -18.47 12.01
N ASN A 204 -12.95 -18.09 12.46
CA ASN A 204 -12.82 -17.00 13.42
C ASN A 204 -13.27 -15.66 12.82
N ALA A 205 -13.95 -14.84 13.62
CA ALA A 205 -14.15 -13.44 13.26
C ALA A 205 -12.81 -12.70 13.15
N ALA A 206 -12.70 -11.80 12.17
CA ALA A 206 -11.45 -11.13 11.86
C ALA A 206 -10.97 -10.25 13.00
N ALA A 207 -9.68 -10.34 13.34
CA ALA A 207 -9.08 -9.49 14.37
C ALA A 207 -9.06 -8.01 13.95
N ARG A 208 -8.95 -7.75 12.64
CA ARG A 208 -8.86 -6.43 12.01
C ARG A 208 -9.51 -6.51 10.63
N VAL A 209 -10.25 -5.47 10.26
CA VAL A 209 -11.16 -5.51 9.10
C VAL A 209 -10.86 -4.43 8.05
N THR A 210 -10.46 -3.23 8.46
CA THR A 210 -10.31 -2.08 7.57
C THR A 210 -8.84 -1.75 7.32
N THR A 211 -8.53 -1.23 6.14
CA THR A 211 -7.20 -0.75 5.75
C THR A 211 -7.36 0.35 4.69
N ILE A 212 -6.26 0.98 4.25
CA ILE A 212 -6.20 1.67 2.97
C ILE A 212 -4.89 1.29 2.29
N LYS A 213 -5.00 0.59 1.17
CA LYS A 213 -3.85 0.22 0.32
C LYS A 213 -3.65 1.30 -0.76
N PRO A 214 -2.53 1.29 -1.51
CA PRO A 214 -2.29 2.33 -2.51
C PRO A 214 -3.10 2.13 -3.79
N SER A 215 -3.53 0.91 -4.11
CA SER A 215 -4.52 0.60 -5.17
C SER A 215 -4.10 0.92 -6.61
N GLY A 216 -2.80 0.95 -6.90
CA GLY A 216 -2.24 1.49 -8.14
C GLY A 216 -2.83 0.94 -9.45
N THR A 217 -3.12 -0.36 -9.57
CA THR A 217 -3.76 -0.92 -10.77
C THR A 217 -5.28 -0.88 -10.69
N SER A 218 -5.86 -1.23 -9.53
CA SER A 218 -7.31 -1.29 -9.32
C SER A 218 -7.97 0.08 -9.52
N SER A 219 -7.32 1.17 -9.09
CA SER A 219 -7.84 2.52 -9.30
C SER A 219 -7.87 2.91 -10.78
N LEU A 220 -6.96 2.39 -11.61
CA LEU A 220 -6.97 2.64 -13.05
C LEU A 220 -8.14 1.95 -13.73
N VAL A 221 -8.43 0.71 -13.34
CA VAL A 221 -9.60 -0.03 -13.83
C VAL A 221 -10.90 0.71 -13.47
N LEU A 222 -10.96 1.29 -12.28
CA LEU A 222 -12.12 2.05 -11.80
C LEU A 222 -12.16 3.51 -12.27
N GLY A 223 -11.10 4.00 -12.93
CA GLY A 223 -10.99 5.39 -13.36
C GLY A 223 -10.98 6.40 -12.20
N CYS A 224 -10.38 6.06 -11.06
CA CYS A 224 -10.33 6.90 -9.87
C CYS A 224 -8.91 7.15 -9.33
N SER A 225 -8.79 8.02 -8.33
CA SER A 225 -7.54 8.23 -7.60
C SER A 225 -7.12 7.00 -6.80
N SER A 226 -5.81 6.86 -6.61
CA SER A 226 -5.17 5.67 -6.04
C SER A 226 -5.24 5.71 -4.51
N GLY A 227 -6.04 4.82 -3.90
CA GLY A 227 -6.12 4.75 -2.43
C GLY A 227 -6.50 6.10 -1.82
N ILE A 228 -5.59 6.63 -0.97
CA ILE A 228 -5.71 7.94 -0.30
C ILE A 228 -5.09 9.12 -1.06
N HIS A 229 -4.32 8.84 -2.12
CA HIS A 229 -3.54 9.85 -2.83
C HIS A 229 -4.39 10.75 -3.71
N ALA A 230 -3.94 11.99 -3.87
CA ALA A 230 -4.51 12.92 -4.84
C ALA A 230 -4.36 12.48 -6.30
N TRP A 231 -5.22 13.05 -7.15
CA TRP A 231 -5.07 12.98 -8.60
C TRP A 231 -3.78 13.67 -9.04
N HIS A 232 -3.15 13.13 -10.10
CA HIS A 232 -1.86 13.64 -10.55
C HIS A 232 -1.92 15.13 -10.94
N ASN A 233 -2.93 15.52 -11.69
CA ASN A 233 -3.21 16.89 -12.11
C ASN A 233 -4.69 17.01 -12.53
N ASP A 234 -5.16 18.23 -12.82
CA ASP A 234 -6.48 18.48 -13.41
C ASP A 234 -6.60 17.87 -14.80
N TYR A 235 -5.55 17.99 -15.62
CA TYR A 235 -5.39 17.37 -16.93
C TYR A 235 -3.99 16.78 -17.08
N TYR A 236 -3.90 15.54 -17.56
CA TYR A 236 -2.60 14.89 -17.79
C TYR A 236 -2.71 13.78 -18.84
N ILE A 237 -1.59 13.41 -19.44
CA ILE A 237 -1.51 12.25 -20.34
C ILE A 237 -1.01 11.05 -19.57
N ARG A 238 -1.78 9.95 -19.60
CA ARG A 238 -1.36 8.67 -19.05
C ARG A 238 -0.83 7.79 -20.17
N ARG A 239 0.41 7.33 -20.02
CA ARG A 239 1.11 6.48 -20.98
C ARG A 239 1.14 5.03 -20.53
N ILE A 240 0.91 4.11 -21.47
CA ILE A 240 1.04 2.67 -21.28
C ILE A 240 1.92 2.14 -22.40
N ARG A 241 2.92 1.33 -22.04
CA ARG A 241 3.70 0.56 -23.03
C ARG A 241 2.98 -0.74 -23.33
N VAL A 242 2.84 -1.06 -24.60
CA VAL A 242 2.16 -2.25 -25.10
C VAL A 242 3.02 -2.93 -26.14
N ALA A 243 2.98 -4.26 -26.21
CA ALA A 243 3.63 -4.96 -27.30
C ALA A 243 2.80 -4.79 -28.59
N LYS A 244 3.47 -4.58 -29.73
CA LYS A 244 2.81 -4.34 -31.03
C LYS A 244 2.02 -5.53 -31.58
N ASN A 245 2.11 -6.70 -30.93
CA ASN A 245 1.34 -7.89 -31.25
C ASN A 245 0.07 -8.04 -30.40
N GLU A 246 -0.20 -7.13 -29.48
CA GLU A 246 -1.45 -7.13 -28.69
C GLU A 246 -2.60 -6.52 -29.51
N ASP A 247 -3.80 -7.09 -29.39
CA ASP A 247 -4.97 -6.66 -30.15
C ASP A 247 -5.30 -5.17 -29.95
N ILE A 248 -5.08 -4.64 -28.74
CA ILE A 248 -5.33 -3.24 -28.43
C ILE A 248 -4.44 -2.30 -29.25
N TYR A 249 -3.19 -2.68 -29.54
CA TYR A 249 -2.31 -1.90 -30.40
C TYR A 249 -2.87 -1.86 -31.82
N HIS A 250 -3.22 -3.01 -32.40
CA HIS A 250 -3.75 -3.08 -33.76
C HIS A 250 -5.05 -2.27 -33.91
N TYR A 251 -5.96 -2.39 -32.95
CA TYR A 251 -7.20 -1.63 -32.94
C TYR A 251 -6.94 -0.12 -32.90
N LEU A 252 -6.11 0.35 -31.98
CA LEU A 252 -5.82 1.77 -31.82
C LEU A 252 -5.00 2.31 -32.99
N PHE A 253 -4.04 1.57 -33.52
CA PHE A 253 -3.27 1.99 -34.67
C PHE A 253 -4.14 2.24 -35.92
N ILE A 254 -5.19 1.42 -36.12
CA ILE A 254 -6.11 1.56 -37.26
C ILE A 254 -7.13 2.69 -37.03
N ASN A 255 -7.72 2.75 -35.83
CA ASN A 255 -8.89 3.61 -35.57
C ASN A 255 -8.55 4.93 -34.87
N HIS A 256 -7.45 4.94 -34.11
CA HIS A 256 -7.00 6.05 -33.26
C HIS A 256 -5.47 6.23 -33.28
N PRO A 257 -4.84 6.37 -34.47
CA PRO A 257 -3.39 6.49 -34.60
C PRO A 257 -2.83 7.69 -33.82
N GLU A 258 -3.65 8.72 -33.54
CA GLU A 258 -3.29 9.87 -32.71
C GLU A 258 -2.95 9.52 -31.26
N LEU A 259 -3.36 8.33 -30.78
CA LEU A 259 -3.09 7.87 -29.43
C LEU A 259 -1.84 6.98 -29.33
N VAL A 260 -1.22 6.60 -30.45
CA VAL A 260 -0.17 5.58 -30.49
C VAL A 260 1.11 6.14 -31.10
N GLU A 261 2.23 5.95 -30.41
CA GLU A 261 3.58 6.27 -30.89
C GLU A 261 4.53 5.08 -30.68
N ASP A 262 5.62 5.02 -31.46
CA ASP A 262 6.65 4.02 -31.26
C ASP A 262 7.38 4.24 -29.93
N GLU A 263 7.67 3.17 -29.20
CA GLU A 263 8.46 3.28 -27.97
C GLU A 263 9.92 3.61 -28.31
N PHE A 264 10.49 4.61 -27.63
CA PHE A 264 11.78 5.19 -27.99
C PHE A 264 12.95 4.19 -27.98
N PHE A 265 13.01 3.28 -27.01
CA PHE A 265 14.11 2.32 -26.84
C PHE A 265 13.89 1.01 -27.60
N ARG A 266 12.63 0.62 -27.85
CA ARG A 266 12.25 -0.61 -28.55
C ARG A 266 11.13 -0.37 -29.58
N PRO A 267 11.37 0.46 -30.60
CA PRO A 267 10.31 0.85 -31.54
C PRO A 267 9.86 -0.30 -32.44
N HIS A 268 10.68 -1.34 -32.61
CA HIS A 268 10.39 -2.45 -33.52
C HIS A 268 9.29 -3.39 -33.00
N ASP A 269 9.08 -3.48 -31.68
CA ASP A 269 8.12 -4.42 -31.08
C ASP A 269 7.25 -3.83 -29.97
N THR A 270 7.52 -2.59 -29.55
CA THR A 270 6.81 -1.92 -28.47
C THR A 270 6.27 -0.58 -28.94
N ALA A 271 5.06 -0.25 -28.51
CA ALA A 271 4.43 1.05 -28.73
C ALA A 271 4.01 1.68 -27.39
N VAL A 272 3.76 2.98 -27.41
CA VAL A 272 3.23 3.76 -26.29
C VAL A 272 1.84 4.25 -26.67
N ILE A 273 0.85 3.91 -25.84
CA ILE A 273 -0.49 4.47 -25.90
C ILE A 273 -0.56 5.66 -24.95
N SER A 274 -0.98 6.82 -25.46
CA SER A 274 -1.12 8.08 -24.70
C SER A 274 -2.59 8.46 -24.56
N VAL A 275 -3.16 8.28 -23.37
CA VAL A 275 -4.58 8.57 -23.11
C VAL A 275 -4.71 9.88 -22.30
N PRO A 276 -5.45 10.89 -22.81
CA PRO A 276 -5.73 12.08 -22.03
C PRO A 276 -6.63 11.74 -20.84
N GLN A 277 -6.34 12.35 -19.70
CA GLN A 277 -7.04 12.16 -18.44
C GLN A 277 -7.50 13.51 -17.92
N LYS A 278 -8.69 13.53 -17.30
CA LYS A 278 -9.24 14.69 -16.61
C LYS A 278 -9.65 14.26 -15.21
N ALA A 279 -9.15 14.95 -14.18
CA ALA A 279 -9.62 14.72 -12.81
C ALA A 279 -11.07 15.23 -12.64
N PRO A 280 -11.85 14.63 -11.74
CA PRO A 280 -13.17 15.15 -11.39
C PRO A 280 -13.09 16.61 -10.94
N LYS A 281 -14.19 17.34 -11.14
CA LYS A 281 -14.30 18.72 -10.65
C LYS A 281 -14.14 18.71 -9.12
N ASP A 282 -13.40 19.69 -8.60
CA ASP A 282 -13.14 19.87 -7.16
C ASP A 282 -12.38 18.70 -6.49
N ALA A 283 -11.79 17.80 -7.29
CA ALA A 283 -10.96 16.72 -6.77
C ALA A 283 -9.68 17.25 -6.13
N ILE A 284 -9.17 16.50 -5.15
CA ILE A 284 -7.87 16.80 -4.54
C ILE A 284 -6.78 16.45 -5.56
N LEU A 285 -5.91 17.43 -5.84
CA LEU A 285 -4.80 17.32 -6.78
C LEU A 285 -3.46 17.29 -6.04
N ARG A 286 -2.41 16.75 -6.67
CA ARG A 286 -1.05 16.65 -6.10
C ARG A 286 -0.37 17.99 -5.78
N TYR A 287 -1.04 19.11 -6.01
CA TYR A 287 -0.61 20.42 -5.53
C TYR A 287 -0.80 20.60 -4.02
N GLU A 288 -1.49 19.66 -3.37
CA GLU A 288 -1.60 19.61 -1.91
C GLU A 288 -0.23 19.63 -1.22
N THR A 289 -0.18 20.20 -0.02
CA THR A 289 1.01 20.17 0.83
C THR A 289 1.19 18.79 1.46
N ALA A 290 2.39 18.50 1.94
CA ALA A 290 2.64 17.27 2.72
C ALA A 290 1.69 17.18 3.92
N MET A 291 1.47 18.31 4.60
CA MET A 291 0.60 18.42 5.77
C MET A 291 -0.87 18.14 5.48
N GLU A 292 -1.40 18.59 4.34
CA GLU A 292 -2.78 18.29 3.92
C GLU A 292 -3.00 16.78 3.74
N LEU A 293 -2.03 16.08 3.13
CA LEU A 293 -2.08 14.63 2.99
C LEU A 293 -1.91 13.93 4.35
N LEU A 294 -1.02 14.39 5.22
CA LEU A 294 -0.81 13.84 6.57
C LEU A 294 -2.07 13.97 7.44
N GLU A 295 -2.73 15.13 7.44
CA GLU A 295 -4.00 15.32 8.14
C GLU A 295 -5.11 14.45 7.54
N ARG A 296 -5.14 14.25 6.22
CA ARG A 296 -6.05 13.27 5.60
C ARG A 296 -5.76 11.84 6.05
N VAL A 297 -4.49 11.42 6.10
CA VAL A 297 -4.07 10.10 6.63
C VAL A 297 -4.51 9.94 8.08
N LYS A 298 -4.27 10.94 8.94
CA LYS A 298 -4.69 10.94 10.34
C LYS A 298 -6.20 10.84 10.48
N TRP A 299 -6.97 11.58 9.68
CA TRP A 299 -8.41 11.52 9.68
C TRP A 299 -8.92 10.11 9.36
N PHE A 300 -8.43 9.47 8.30
CA PHE A 300 -8.84 8.10 7.96
C PHE A 300 -8.30 7.08 8.98
N SER A 301 -7.14 7.32 9.59
CA SER A 301 -6.63 6.47 10.67
C SER A 301 -7.60 6.45 11.86
N GLN A 302 -8.10 7.63 12.26
CA GLN A 302 -9.02 7.80 13.38
C GLN A 302 -10.45 7.35 13.07
N ASN A 303 -10.93 7.58 11.84
CA ASN A 303 -12.34 7.38 11.48
C ASN A 303 -12.60 6.06 10.75
N TRP A 304 -11.60 5.46 10.09
CA TRP A 304 -11.75 4.19 9.36
C TRP A 304 -10.92 3.04 9.97
N ILE A 305 -9.61 3.23 10.14
CA ILE A 305 -8.69 2.16 10.54
C ILE A 305 -8.94 1.71 11.99
N ARG A 306 -8.92 2.65 12.94
CA ARG A 306 -9.15 2.32 14.36
C ARG A 306 -10.52 1.68 14.59
N ASN A 307 -11.53 2.06 13.81
CA ASN A 307 -12.88 1.53 13.97
C ASN A 307 -13.06 0.11 13.40
N GLY A 308 -12.18 -0.34 12.50
CA GLY A 308 -12.16 -1.73 12.02
C GLY A 308 -11.26 -2.66 12.83
N HIS A 309 -10.56 -2.17 13.86
CA HIS A 309 -9.77 -2.99 14.78
C HIS A 309 -10.69 -3.65 15.83
N LYS A 310 -10.55 -4.97 16.02
CA LYS A 310 -11.23 -5.71 17.11
C LYS A 310 -10.24 -6.15 18.20
N ARG A 311 -9.08 -6.70 17.81
CA ARG A 311 -8.06 -7.20 18.73
C ARG A 311 -6.66 -7.27 18.10
N GLY A 312 -5.65 -7.43 18.95
CA GLY A 312 -4.24 -7.53 18.58
C GLY A 312 -3.46 -6.28 18.98
N ASN A 313 -2.13 -6.37 18.94
CA ASN A 313 -1.26 -5.29 19.43
C ASN A 313 -1.17 -4.13 18.44
N ASN A 314 -1.15 -4.44 17.13
CA ASN A 314 -1.13 -3.43 16.06
C ASN A 314 -2.49 -3.36 15.37
N THR A 315 -2.83 -2.18 14.85
CA THR A 315 -3.90 -2.02 13.86
C THR A 315 -3.41 -2.41 12.47
N HIS A 316 -4.32 -2.45 11.49
CA HIS A 316 -3.92 -2.20 10.10
C HIS A 316 -3.53 -0.72 9.95
N ASN A 317 -3.14 -0.31 8.75
CA ASN A 317 -2.59 1.01 8.50
C ASN A 317 -3.07 1.56 7.15
N ILE A 318 -2.55 2.73 6.79
CA ILE A 318 -2.77 3.40 5.51
C ILE A 318 -1.43 3.41 4.79
N SER A 319 -1.39 2.79 3.62
CA SER A 319 -0.25 2.90 2.71
C SER A 319 -0.30 4.25 2.00
N ALA A 320 0.51 5.20 2.47
CA ALA A 320 0.66 6.50 1.85
C ALA A 320 2.13 6.86 1.66
N THR A 321 2.54 7.12 0.42
CA THR A 321 3.77 7.88 0.14
C THR A 321 3.48 9.35 0.34
N ILE A 322 4.24 10.00 1.22
CA ILE A 322 4.17 11.45 1.47
C ILE A 322 5.36 12.09 0.75
N SER A 323 5.08 12.97 -0.21
CA SER A 323 6.11 13.77 -0.87
C SER A 323 6.32 15.06 -0.08
N ILE A 324 7.56 15.32 0.34
CA ILE A 324 7.91 16.47 1.18
C ILE A 324 8.79 17.41 0.35
N LYS A 325 8.43 18.69 0.27
CA LYS A 325 9.25 19.73 -0.36
C LYS A 325 10.37 20.14 0.59
N GLU A 326 11.42 20.75 0.04
CA GLU A 326 12.61 21.17 0.81
C GLU A 326 12.26 22.09 2.00
N ASP A 327 11.23 22.92 1.86
CA ASP A 327 10.73 23.84 2.87
C ASP A 327 9.70 23.25 3.85
N GLU A 328 9.29 21.99 3.68
CA GLU A 328 8.27 21.31 4.50
C GLU A 328 8.86 20.34 5.53
N TRP A 329 10.17 20.04 5.48
CA TRP A 329 10.79 18.98 6.30
C TRP A 329 10.70 19.19 7.82
N ASP A 330 10.88 20.42 8.29
CA ASP A 330 10.84 20.73 9.72
C ASP A 330 9.41 20.58 10.27
N GLU A 331 8.42 21.12 9.55
CA GLU A 331 7.00 21.02 9.94
C GLU A 331 6.53 19.56 9.94
N VAL A 332 6.89 18.79 8.90
CA VAL A 332 6.53 17.38 8.79
C VAL A 332 7.23 16.52 9.85
N GLY A 333 8.49 16.83 10.18
CA GLY A 333 9.22 16.11 11.23
C GLY A 333 8.64 16.32 12.63
N GLU A 334 8.09 17.51 12.90
CA GLU A 334 7.45 17.82 14.19
C GLU A 334 6.03 17.24 14.34
N TRP A 335 5.34 16.95 13.24
CA TRP A 335 3.95 16.42 13.21
C TRP A 335 3.84 14.95 13.66
#